data_AF-A0AA35P2L6-F1
#
_entry.id   AF-A0AA35P2L6-F1
#
_cell.length_a   1.000
_cell.length_b   1.000
_cell.length_c   1.000
_cell.angle_alpha   90.00
_cell.angle_beta   90.00
_cell.angle_gamma   90.00
#
_symmetry.space_group_name_H-M   'P 1'
#
loop_
_entity.id
_entity.type
_entity.pdbx_description
1 polymer ?
#
loop_
_entity_poly.entity_id
_entity_poly.type
_entity_poly.pdbx_seq_one_letter_code
_entity_poly.pdbx_strand_id
1 'polypeptide(L)'
;MVPAATRAASRGARGGKGPVGPGASLRSVQAAMEKFASPGKGNGLRSSKAVKPGELLYRAEPFAYTVSKKRLGGVCERCLRRKDRLLRCSQCKVARYCDVRCQKEAWQDHKRECKCIKSIEPNFPPDSVRLVGRIIFKLLRQSTCPSEELYSLSDLQSSK
;
A
#
# COMPACT_ATOMS: atom_id res chain seq x y z
N MET A 1 -53.72 9.99 -30.11
CA MET A 1 -52.73 9.98 -31.21
C MET A 1 -51.42 10.52 -30.66
N VAL A 2 -50.46 9.64 -30.39
CA VAL A 2 -49.13 9.98 -29.86
C VAL A 2 -48.13 9.53 -30.92
N PRO A 3 -47.21 10.38 -31.41
CA PRO A 3 -46.25 9.95 -32.42
C PRO A 3 -45.14 9.10 -31.80
N ALA A 4 -44.82 8.01 -32.49
CA ALA A 4 -43.74 7.09 -32.17
C ALA A 4 -42.38 7.77 -32.36
N ALA A 5 -41.55 7.74 -31.32
CA ALA A 5 -40.14 8.15 -31.39
C ALA A 5 -39.25 6.90 -31.53
N THR A 6 -38.38 6.98 -32.53
CA THR A 6 -37.52 5.96 -33.10
C THR A 6 -36.43 5.47 -32.13
N ARG A 7 -36.19 4.16 -32.08
CA ARG A 7 -35.09 3.53 -31.33
C ARG A 7 -33.74 3.87 -31.96
N ALA A 8 -32.87 4.58 -31.24
CA ALA A 8 -31.46 4.74 -31.59
C ALA A 8 -30.61 3.63 -30.93
N ALA A 9 -29.79 2.95 -31.74
CA ALA A 9 -28.89 1.89 -31.32
C ALA A 9 -27.68 2.46 -30.54
N SER A 10 -27.51 2.04 -29.28
CA SER A 10 -26.33 2.37 -28.48
C SER A 10 -25.14 1.48 -28.87
N ARG A 11 -24.15 2.07 -29.54
CA ARG A 11 -22.84 1.44 -29.80
C ARG A 11 -22.06 1.32 -28.49
N GLY A 12 -21.69 0.09 -28.13
CA GLY A 12 -20.86 -0.22 -26.96
C GLY A 12 -19.46 0.39 -27.08
N ALA A 13 -19.11 1.28 -26.16
CA ALA A 13 -17.76 1.81 -26.01
C ALA A 13 -16.85 0.73 -25.39
N ARG A 14 -15.87 0.26 -26.16
CA ARG A 14 -14.78 -0.59 -25.67
C ARG A 14 -13.92 0.22 -24.71
N GLY A 15 -13.97 -0.11 -23.41
CA GLY A 15 -13.05 0.42 -22.41
C GLY A 15 -11.63 -0.05 -22.69
N GLY A 16 -10.74 0.90 -22.99
CA GLY A 16 -9.32 0.65 -23.22
C GLY A 16 -8.65 0.12 -21.96
N LYS A 17 -8.00 -1.04 -22.08
CA LYS A 17 -7.09 -1.57 -21.07
C LYS A 17 -5.82 -0.72 -21.06
N GLY A 18 -5.71 0.18 -20.08
CA GLY A 18 -4.43 0.83 -19.77
C GLY A 18 -3.40 -0.20 -19.26
N PRO A 19 -2.10 0.01 -19.47
CA PRO A 19 -1.08 -0.98 -19.17
C PRO A 19 -0.86 -1.08 -17.65
N VAL A 20 -1.11 -2.26 -17.07
CA VAL A 20 -0.77 -2.58 -15.68
C VAL A 20 0.62 -3.21 -15.64
N GLY A 21 1.65 -2.39 -15.82
CA GLY A 21 3.06 -2.79 -15.66
C GLY A 21 3.65 -2.25 -14.35
N PRO A 22 4.42 -3.04 -13.58
CA PRO A 22 5.18 -2.52 -12.45
C PRO A 22 6.46 -1.86 -13.00
N GLY A 23 6.44 -0.54 -13.17
CA GLY A 23 7.62 0.18 -13.68
C GLY A 23 7.38 1.58 -14.24
N ALA A 24 6.14 2.04 -14.40
CA ALA A 24 5.90 3.45 -14.70
C ALA A 24 6.21 4.28 -13.44
N SER A 25 7.21 5.15 -13.51
CA SER A 25 7.40 6.24 -12.55
C SER A 25 6.17 7.15 -12.64
N LEU A 26 5.20 6.87 -11.77
CA LEU A 26 3.98 7.65 -11.65
C LEU A 26 4.38 8.96 -11.00
N ARG A 27 4.32 10.05 -11.78
CA ARG A 27 4.51 11.42 -11.29
C ARG A 27 3.64 11.61 -10.05
N SER A 28 4.19 12.20 -8.99
CA SER A 28 3.44 12.62 -7.82
C SER A 28 2.27 13.46 -8.31
N VAL A 29 1.04 12.96 -8.09
CA VAL A 29 -0.15 13.78 -8.29
C VAL A 29 -0.03 14.86 -7.24
N GLN A 30 0.37 16.06 -7.66
CA GLN A 30 0.48 17.23 -6.79
C GLN A 30 -0.84 17.33 -6.03
N ALA A 31 -0.77 17.18 -4.70
CA ALA A 31 -1.94 16.85 -3.90
C ALA A 31 -3.02 17.91 -4.10
N ALA A 32 -4.17 17.50 -4.66
CA ALA A 32 -5.39 18.30 -4.62
C ALA A 32 -5.95 18.43 -3.19
N MET A 33 -5.21 17.93 -2.21
CA MET A 33 -5.58 17.71 -0.82
C MET A 33 -4.62 18.47 0.08
N GLU A 34 -5.15 19.14 1.08
CA GLU A 34 -4.40 19.86 2.09
C GLU A 34 -4.87 19.48 3.50
N LYS A 35 -3.95 19.60 4.47
CA LYS A 35 -4.26 19.41 5.88
C LYS A 35 -5.08 20.58 6.40
N PHE A 36 -5.97 20.31 7.35
CA PHE A 36 -6.62 21.35 8.13
C PHE A 36 -6.94 20.86 9.54
N ALA A 37 -7.10 21.78 10.49
CA ALA A 37 -7.64 21.46 11.82
C ALA A 37 -9.16 21.36 11.73
N SER A 38 -9.71 20.21 12.11
CA SER A 38 -11.14 19.93 12.16
C SER A 38 -11.67 20.14 13.59
N PRO A 39 -12.57 21.12 13.80
CA PRO A 39 -13.12 21.41 15.13
C PRO A 39 -13.75 20.17 15.77
N GLY A 40 -13.30 19.83 16.99
CA GLY A 40 -13.77 18.65 17.75
C GLY A 40 -13.33 17.29 17.21
N LYS A 41 -12.49 17.24 16.16
CA LYS A 41 -12.07 15.99 15.47
C LYS A 41 -10.57 15.89 15.20
N GLY A 42 -9.78 16.86 15.64
CA GLY A 42 -8.32 16.88 15.45
C GLY A 42 -7.93 17.23 14.02
N ASN A 43 -7.01 16.48 13.43
CA ASN A 43 -6.48 16.73 12.09
C ASN A 43 -7.40 16.16 11.00
N GLY A 44 -7.54 16.88 9.88
CA GLY A 44 -8.34 16.48 8.73
C GLY A 44 -7.66 16.75 7.40
N LEU A 45 -8.20 16.14 6.34
CA LEU A 45 -7.75 16.34 4.97
C LEU A 45 -8.93 16.88 4.13
N ARG A 46 -8.73 17.97 3.39
CA ARG A 46 -9.75 18.58 2.52
C ARG A 46 -9.19 18.84 1.13
N SER A 47 -10.05 18.98 0.12
CA SER A 47 -9.58 19.38 -1.20
C SER A 47 -9.49 20.89 -1.31
N SER A 48 -8.44 21.39 -1.98
CA SER A 48 -8.26 22.81 -2.31
C SER A 48 -9.00 23.24 -3.59
N LYS A 49 -9.61 22.30 -4.32
CA LYS A 49 -10.30 22.55 -5.60
C LYS A 49 -11.56 21.70 -5.73
N ALA A 50 -12.39 22.02 -6.73
CA ALA A 50 -13.51 21.16 -7.11
C ALA A 50 -13.01 19.81 -7.64
N VAL A 51 -13.69 18.73 -7.24
CA VAL A 51 -13.34 17.33 -7.56
C VAL A 51 -14.47 16.71 -8.37
N LYS A 52 -14.13 15.99 -9.45
CA LYS A 52 -15.12 15.24 -10.24
C LYS A 52 -15.24 13.78 -9.78
N PRO A 53 -16.41 13.14 -9.93
CA PRO A 53 -16.54 11.71 -9.69
C PRO A 53 -15.50 10.90 -10.51
N GLY A 54 -14.73 10.06 -9.81
CA GLY A 54 -13.67 9.24 -10.41
C GLY A 54 -12.28 9.89 -10.48
N GLU A 55 -12.13 11.15 -10.05
CA GLU A 55 -10.82 11.82 -9.99
C GLU A 55 -9.92 11.21 -8.89
N LEU A 56 -8.66 10.93 -9.23
CA LEU A 56 -7.65 10.46 -8.27
C LEU A 56 -7.17 11.62 -7.40
N LEU A 57 -7.51 11.58 -6.11
CA LEU A 57 -7.15 12.64 -5.16
C LEU A 57 -5.74 12.48 -4.58
N TYR A 58 -5.39 11.25 -4.21
CA TYR A 58 -4.13 10.93 -3.56
C TYR A 58 -3.79 9.47 -3.75
N ARG A 59 -2.50 9.18 -3.86
CA ARG A 59 -1.96 7.82 -3.85
C ARG A 59 -0.60 7.84 -3.16
N ALA A 60 -0.38 6.89 -2.28
CA ALA A 60 0.93 6.65 -1.70
C ALA A 60 1.19 5.16 -1.51
N GLU A 61 2.47 4.81 -1.58
CA GLU A 61 2.96 3.52 -1.07
C GLU A 61 2.95 3.55 0.46
N PRO A 62 2.59 2.45 1.14
CA PRO A 62 2.49 2.43 2.59
C PRO A 62 3.84 2.71 3.27
N PHE A 63 3.82 3.41 4.40
CA PHE A 63 5.01 3.59 5.23
C PHE A 63 5.62 2.24 5.59
N ALA A 64 4.80 1.34 6.13
CA ALA A 64 5.11 -0.06 6.38
C ALA A 64 3.85 -0.90 6.20
N TYR A 65 4.02 -2.18 5.88
CA TYR A 65 2.94 -3.15 5.80
C TYR A 65 3.48 -4.56 6.08
N THR A 66 2.58 -5.49 6.36
CA THR A 66 2.89 -6.91 6.56
C THR A 66 1.77 -7.78 5.99
N VAL A 67 2.11 -9.01 5.59
CA VAL A 67 1.10 -10.01 5.23
C VAL A 67 0.47 -10.55 6.52
N SER A 68 -0.87 -10.57 6.57
CA SER A 68 -1.60 -11.13 7.71
C SER A 68 -1.27 -12.61 7.92
N LYS A 69 -1.27 -13.08 9.17
CA LYS A 69 -1.01 -14.50 9.53
C LYS A 69 -1.83 -15.48 8.71
N LYS A 70 -3.13 -15.18 8.48
CA LYS A 70 -4.07 -16.00 7.68
C LYS A 70 -3.65 -16.19 6.22
N ARG A 71 -2.73 -15.38 5.71
CA ARG A 71 -2.31 -15.33 4.29
C ARG A 71 -0.84 -15.64 4.10
N LEU A 72 -0.11 -15.94 5.17
CA LEU A 72 1.27 -16.42 5.10
C LEU A 72 1.36 -17.64 4.20
N GLY A 73 2.43 -17.73 3.41
CA GLY A 73 2.61 -18.85 2.49
C GLY A 73 1.81 -18.74 1.18
N GLY A 74 0.73 -17.95 1.13
CA GLY A 74 -0.17 -17.87 -0.03
C GLY A 74 -0.05 -16.60 -0.88
N VAL A 75 0.75 -15.62 -0.46
CA VAL A 75 1.03 -14.39 -1.21
C VAL A 75 2.49 -13.98 -1.11
N CYS A 76 2.94 -13.19 -2.08
CA CYS A 76 4.24 -12.53 -2.02
C CYS A 76 4.25 -11.45 -0.91
N GLU A 77 5.25 -11.50 -0.02
CA GLU A 77 5.48 -10.54 1.06
C GLU A 77 5.85 -9.14 0.56
N ARG A 78 6.19 -8.98 -0.74
CA ARG A 78 6.52 -7.68 -1.34
C ARG A 78 5.36 -7.07 -2.14
N CYS A 79 4.77 -7.83 -3.05
CA CYS A 79 3.78 -7.30 -4.00
C CYS A 79 2.35 -7.70 -3.65
N LEU A 80 2.16 -8.50 -2.59
CA LEU A 80 0.88 -9.00 -2.08
C LEU A 80 0.07 -9.86 -3.07
N ARG A 81 0.62 -10.16 -4.26
CA ARG A 81 -0.01 -11.01 -5.27
C ARG A 81 0.07 -12.48 -4.88
N ARG A 82 -0.98 -13.23 -5.22
CA ARG A 82 -0.98 -14.70 -5.20
C ARG A 82 -0.17 -15.24 -6.37
N LYS A 83 0.45 -16.42 -6.19
CA LYS A 83 1.12 -17.19 -7.23
C LYS A 83 1.14 -18.65 -6.80
N ASP A 84 1.05 -19.57 -7.75
CA ASP A 84 1.00 -21.02 -7.48
C ASP A 84 2.24 -21.52 -6.75
N ARG A 85 3.40 -20.96 -7.10
CA ARG A 85 4.69 -21.27 -6.47
C ARG A 85 5.37 -20.00 -5.99
N LEU A 86 5.70 -19.96 -4.71
CA LEU A 86 6.42 -18.86 -4.07
C LEU A 86 7.76 -19.35 -3.52
N LEU A 87 8.80 -18.56 -3.74
CA LEU A 87 10.13 -18.75 -3.17
C LEU A 87 10.08 -18.46 -1.68
N ARG A 88 10.71 -19.31 -0.88
CA ARG A 88 10.78 -19.16 0.58
C ARG A 88 12.10 -18.50 0.97
N CYS A 89 12.04 -17.53 1.89
CA CYS A 89 13.26 -17.03 2.54
C CYS A 89 13.99 -18.19 3.23
N SER A 90 15.25 -18.42 2.86
CA SER A 90 16.05 -19.54 3.41
C SER A 90 16.39 -19.38 4.90
N GLN A 91 16.40 -18.14 5.40
CA GLN A 91 16.79 -17.85 6.79
C GLN A 91 15.64 -18.03 7.79
N CYS A 92 14.53 -17.30 7.61
CA CYS A 92 13.40 -17.36 8.54
C CYS A 92 12.37 -18.43 8.18
N LYS A 93 12.40 -18.97 6.94
CA LYS A 93 11.43 -19.94 6.40
C LYS A 93 9.96 -19.47 6.34
N VAL A 94 9.64 -18.29 6.87
CA VAL A 94 8.29 -17.69 6.86
C VAL A 94 8.02 -16.91 5.58
N ALA A 95 8.82 -15.87 5.31
CA ALA A 95 8.53 -14.94 4.22
C ALA A 95 8.58 -15.63 2.85
N ARG A 96 7.60 -15.33 1.99
CA ARG A 96 7.48 -15.90 0.65
C ARG A 96 7.45 -14.82 -0.43
N TYR A 97 8.00 -15.10 -1.60
CA TYR A 97 8.15 -14.15 -2.71
C TYR A 97 7.78 -14.77 -4.06
N CYS A 98 7.24 -13.98 -4.99
CA CYS A 98 6.89 -14.50 -6.31
C CYS A 98 8.10 -14.81 -7.20
N ASP A 99 9.22 -14.14 -6.95
CA ASP A 99 10.47 -14.25 -7.69
C ASP A 99 11.64 -13.65 -6.89
N VAL A 100 12.85 -13.82 -7.41
CA VAL A 100 14.10 -13.32 -6.80
C VAL A 100 14.12 -11.79 -6.73
N ARG A 101 13.46 -11.10 -7.68
CA ARG A 101 13.37 -9.63 -7.68
C ARG A 101 12.59 -9.14 -6.46
N CYS A 102 11.38 -9.66 -6.23
CA CYS A 102 10.58 -9.31 -5.05
C CYS A 102 11.30 -9.65 -3.74
N GLN A 103 12.06 -10.76 -3.70
CA GLN A 103 12.87 -11.11 -2.54
C GLN A 103 13.98 -10.09 -2.29
N LYS A 104 14.71 -9.68 -3.34
CA LYS A 104 15.80 -8.69 -3.24
C LYS A 104 15.26 -7.31 -2.83
N GLU A 105 14.17 -6.86 -3.44
CA GLU A 105 13.54 -5.56 -3.14
C GLU A 105 12.94 -5.51 -1.72
N ALA A 106 12.39 -6.63 -1.21
CA ALA A 106 11.90 -6.70 0.16
C ALA A 106 13.01 -6.77 1.22
N TRP A 107 14.25 -7.11 0.82
CA TRP A 107 15.30 -7.43 1.78
C TRP A 107 15.60 -6.27 2.74
N GLN A 108 15.52 -5.03 2.26
CA GLN A 108 15.79 -3.86 3.10
C GLN A 108 14.84 -3.77 4.31
N ASP A 109 13.56 -4.11 4.11
CA ASP A 109 12.53 -4.08 5.15
C ASP A 109 12.47 -5.40 5.93
N HIS A 110 12.80 -6.51 5.27
CA HIS A 110 12.75 -7.84 5.87
C HIS A 110 13.99 -8.19 6.70
N LYS A 111 15.18 -7.66 6.40
CA LYS A 111 16.46 -8.13 6.99
C LYS A 111 16.47 -8.18 8.52
N ARG A 112 15.96 -7.13 9.19
CA ARG A 112 15.88 -7.09 10.65
C ARG A 112 14.78 -8.00 11.18
N GLU A 113 13.58 -7.92 10.59
CA GLU A 113 12.44 -8.79 10.91
C GLU A 113 12.78 -10.28 10.76
N CYS A 114 13.54 -10.65 9.74
CA CYS A 114 13.98 -12.01 9.44
C CYS A 114 14.73 -12.64 10.61
N LYS A 115 15.65 -11.89 11.22
CA LYS A 115 16.42 -12.34 12.38
C LYS A 115 15.51 -12.54 13.58
N CYS A 116 14.61 -11.59 13.84
CA CYS A 116 13.65 -11.66 14.94
C CYS A 116 12.68 -12.85 14.80
N ILE A 117 12.15 -13.09 13.60
CA ILE A 117 11.27 -14.24 13.35
C ILE A 117 12.03 -15.55 13.57
N LYS A 118 13.27 -15.64 13.09
CA LYS A 118 14.10 -16.84 13.27
C LYS A 118 14.41 -17.12 14.75
N SER A 119 14.64 -16.09 15.56
CA SER A 119 15.02 -16.26 16.96
C SER A 119 13.90 -16.70 17.89
N ILE A 120 12.63 -16.61 17.45
CA ILE A 120 11.47 -16.95 18.27
C ILE A 120 10.74 -18.21 17.80
N GLU A 121 11.32 -18.97 16.85
CA GLU A 121 10.77 -20.26 16.41
C GLU A 121 10.56 -21.20 17.62
N PRO A 122 9.43 -21.92 17.73
CA PRO A 122 8.34 -22.06 16.75
C PRO A 122 7.23 -21.00 16.87
N ASN A 123 7.37 -20.03 17.78
CA ASN A 123 6.38 -18.97 17.96
C ASN A 123 6.37 -18.00 16.77
N PHE A 124 5.21 -17.35 16.57
CA PHE A 124 5.04 -16.37 15.52
C PHE A 124 4.29 -15.13 16.06
N PRO A 125 4.81 -13.91 15.85
CA PRO A 125 4.24 -12.72 16.44
C PRO A 125 2.90 -12.36 15.79
N PRO A 126 1.98 -11.70 16.53
CA PRO A 126 0.78 -11.12 15.94
C PRO A 126 1.07 -10.13 14.81
N ASP A 127 0.11 -9.95 13.90
CA ASP A 127 0.26 -9.07 12.73
C ASP A 127 0.60 -7.62 13.12
N SER A 128 -0.01 -7.12 14.20
CA SER A 128 0.25 -5.79 14.75
C SER A 128 1.71 -5.65 15.22
N VAL A 129 2.25 -6.67 15.90
CA VAL A 129 3.65 -6.66 16.38
C VAL A 129 4.62 -6.64 15.21
N ARG A 130 4.35 -7.41 14.14
CA ARG A 130 5.16 -7.36 12.91
C ARG A 130 5.13 -5.99 12.25
N LEU A 131 3.93 -5.40 12.16
CA LEU A 131 3.74 -4.08 11.57
C LEU A 131 4.53 -3.01 12.35
N VAL A 132 4.37 -2.96 13.67
CA VAL A 132 5.11 -2.04 14.55
C VAL A 132 6.61 -2.25 14.43
N GLY A 133 7.08 -3.50 14.38
CA GLY A 133 8.50 -3.80 14.15
C GLY A 133 9.01 -3.20 12.84
N ARG A 134 8.26 -3.32 11.74
CA ARG A 134 8.63 -2.70 10.45
C ARG A 134 8.60 -1.18 10.49
N ILE A 135 7.66 -0.56 11.21
CA ILE A 135 7.63 0.89 11.42
C ILE A 135 8.92 1.34 12.14
N ILE A 136 9.26 0.71 13.26
CA ILE A 136 10.46 1.01 14.05
C ILE A 136 11.72 0.84 13.20
N PHE A 137 11.86 -0.28 12.47
CA PHE A 137 13.03 -0.51 11.63
C PHE A 137 13.18 0.52 10.50
N LYS A 138 12.08 1.02 9.94
CA LYS A 138 12.10 2.05 8.92
C LYS A 138 12.44 3.43 9.49
N LEU A 139 11.91 3.78 10.66
CA LEU A 139 12.25 5.01 11.39
C LEU A 139 13.74 5.05 11.75
N LEU A 140 14.28 3.95 12.27
CA LEU A 140 15.71 3.83 12.62
C LEU A 140 16.65 3.99 11.41
N ARG A 141 16.15 3.77 10.20
CA ARG A 141 16.88 3.97 8.95
C ARG A 141 16.80 5.42 8.44
N GLN A 142 15.92 6.25 8.99
CA GLN A 142 15.65 7.61 8.51
C GLN A 142 15.29 7.63 7.02
N SER A 143 14.46 6.68 6.58
CA SER A 143 14.01 6.60 5.19
C SER A 143 12.82 7.52 4.99
N THR A 144 12.89 8.43 4.02
CA THR A 144 11.71 9.14 3.53
C THR A 144 10.77 8.17 2.81
N CYS A 145 9.48 8.47 2.81
CA CYS A 145 8.53 7.74 1.98
C CYS A 145 7.41 8.65 1.46
N PRO A 146 6.90 8.41 0.25
CA PRO A 146 5.82 9.22 -0.32
C PRO A 146 4.56 9.27 0.53
N SER A 147 4.28 8.26 1.37
CA SER A 147 3.12 8.31 2.29
C SER A 147 3.19 9.42 3.32
N GLU A 148 4.37 9.98 3.56
CA GLU A 148 4.56 11.07 4.52
C GLU A 148 4.45 12.47 3.89
N GLU A 149 4.10 12.57 2.59
CA GLU A 149 3.93 13.85 1.89
C GLU A 149 2.82 14.69 2.51
N LEU A 150 1.68 14.06 2.80
CA LEU A 150 0.61 14.69 3.57
C LEU A 150 1.01 14.62 5.04
N TYR A 151 0.68 13.57 5.78
CA TYR A 151 1.01 13.49 7.21
C TYR A 151 2.31 12.74 7.47
N SER A 152 3.24 13.37 8.19
CA SER A 152 4.38 12.65 8.76
C SER A 152 3.89 11.68 9.85
N LEU A 153 4.68 10.64 10.18
CA LEU A 153 4.35 9.81 11.33
C LEU A 153 4.28 10.60 12.64
N SER A 154 5.04 11.69 12.78
CA SER A 154 5.00 12.57 13.94
C SER A 154 3.70 13.37 14.01
N ASP A 155 3.15 13.80 12.86
CA ASP A 155 1.91 14.56 12.79
C ASP A 155 0.67 13.73 13.18
N LEU A 156 0.79 12.40 13.13
CA LEU A 156 -0.25 11.45 13.52
C LEU A 156 -0.28 11.16 15.02
N GLN A 157 0.73 11.62 15.77
CA GLN A 157 0.69 11.58 17.22
C GLN A 157 -0.34 12.61 17.67
N SER A 158 -1.46 12.15 18.25
CA SER A 158 -2.49 13.04 18.78
C SER A 158 -1.84 14.09 19.67
N SER A 159 -2.00 15.35 19.30
CA SER A 159 -1.71 16.49 20.18
C SER A 159 -2.52 16.28 21.45
N LYS A 160 -1.84 16.24 22.59
CA LYS A 160 -2.47 16.19 23.92
C LYS A 160 -3.38 17.38 24.13
#